data_AF-A0A3R9EMT7-F1
#
_entry.id   AF-A0A3R9EMT7-F1
#
_cell.length_a   1.000
_cell.length_b   1.000
_cell.length_c   1.000
_cell.angle_alpha   90.00
_cell.angle_beta   90.00
_cell.angle_gamma   90.00
#
_symmetry.space_group_name_H-M   'P 1'
#
loop_
_entity.id
_entity.type
_entity.pdbx_description
1 polymer ?
#
loop_
_entity_poly.entity_id
_entity_poly.type
_entity_poly.pdbx_seq_one_letter_code
_entity_poly.pdbx_strand_id
1 'polypeptide(L)'
;MNQHPPDFATLLRTELAAVSPPRPAAGEAAAVAHRVLRTRARRRRRTLTGVAVTAVVLAGGAAALATAPSGGEAPAQPVAVTQWPARGPLTGDTALVGRAKLAWANASPAAAPGSEAAVLYAGPLGGQNATLVVLRRDDAAGRTSLGFMTTPSTTGTPDTTTLRVRAQVTVSTSAPAPAAYGFVVSRPAPGDQAPGSWAVALVAPGMPTARFGTSAVEHEIAGTAASSRDGLLTVDLPPQAAAWNTELAFGDRGERGIASLAAAADDPATRAVTATPRLDGTFTVTGAADAQPGDLLTLHDGLIGVVTSGGTSASAGTDLTMLRTSGLSARTATAGRPVSLTTGPGKQTTVTAGPGVLREGDRIVAGGFPGTAAVINLGTVHLTPDGTWILRRDLWFPVTPTQATLIRHP
;
A
#
# COMPACT_ATOMS: atom_id res chain seq x y z
N MET A 1 -43.50 40.47 33.56
CA MET A 1 -43.25 39.02 33.68
C MET A 1 -41.95 38.71 32.94
N ASN A 2 -40.82 38.69 33.65
CA ASN A 2 -39.53 38.35 33.06
C ASN A 2 -39.27 36.86 33.31
N GLN A 3 -39.47 36.05 32.28
CA GLN A 3 -39.01 34.66 32.27
C GLN A 3 -37.53 34.68 31.88
N HIS A 4 -36.65 34.35 32.82
CA HIS A 4 -35.24 34.11 32.51
C HIS A 4 -35.14 32.84 31.64
N PRO A 5 -34.37 32.88 30.53
CA PRO A 5 -34.12 31.69 29.74
C PRO A 5 -33.34 30.66 30.55
N PRO A 6 -33.61 29.35 30.38
CA PRO A 6 -32.91 28.30 31.11
C PRO A 6 -31.42 28.32 30.78
N ASP A 7 -30.60 28.17 31.82
CA ASP A 7 -29.15 28.13 31.75
C ASP A 7 -28.68 27.06 30.75
N PHE A 8 -27.96 27.51 29.73
CA PHE A 8 -27.41 26.70 28.64
C PHE A 8 -26.58 25.51 29.17
N ALA A 9 -25.92 25.67 30.33
CA ALA A 9 -25.17 24.59 30.98
C ALA A 9 -26.07 23.41 31.41
N THR A 10 -27.34 23.68 31.73
CA THR A 10 -28.32 22.68 32.14
C THR A 10 -28.85 21.89 30.95
N LEU A 11 -29.10 22.57 29.82
CA LEU A 11 -29.49 21.91 28.57
C LEU A 11 -28.36 20.98 28.06
N LEU A 12 -27.11 21.45 28.12
CA LEU A 12 -25.96 20.70 27.63
C LEU A 12 -25.64 19.47 28.49
N ARG A 13 -25.83 19.55 29.82
CA ARG A 13 -25.73 18.38 30.70
C ARG A 13 -26.83 17.35 30.44
N THR A 14 -28.03 17.80 30.09
CA THR A 14 -29.17 16.91 29.82
C THR A 14 -28.99 16.18 28.47
N GLU A 15 -28.50 16.87 27.44
CA GLU A 15 -28.16 16.24 26.16
C GLU A 15 -26.97 15.27 26.28
N LEU A 16 -25.92 15.62 27.03
CA LEU A 16 -24.78 14.72 27.22
C LEU A 16 -25.11 13.49 28.09
N ALA A 17 -26.07 13.59 29.01
CA ALA A 17 -26.54 12.43 29.77
C ALA A 17 -27.35 11.46 28.91
N ALA A 18 -28.04 11.95 27.87
CA ALA A 18 -28.80 11.13 26.93
C ALA A 18 -27.89 10.36 25.94
N VAL A 19 -26.68 10.85 25.68
CA VAL A 19 -25.65 10.18 24.84
C VAL A 19 -24.71 9.36 25.72
N SER A 20 -25.25 8.42 26.49
CA SER A 20 -24.43 7.37 27.09
C SER A 20 -24.14 6.31 26.01
N PRO A 21 -22.88 6.11 25.58
CA PRO A 21 -22.56 5.05 24.63
C PRO A 21 -22.94 3.70 25.24
N PRO A 22 -23.45 2.74 24.43
CA PRO A 22 -23.82 1.42 24.94
C PRO A 22 -22.60 0.79 25.62
N ARG A 23 -22.79 0.41 26.89
CA ARG A 23 -21.79 -0.32 27.67
C ARG A 23 -21.44 -1.59 26.87
N PRO A 24 -20.17 -1.80 26.46
CA PRO A 24 -19.83 -2.98 25.68
C PRO A 24 -20.19 -4.22 26.48
N ALA A 25 -20.82 -5.19 25.81
CA ALA A 25 -21.16 -6.47 26.44
C ALA A 25 -19.89 -7.07 27.04
N ALA A 26 -19.99 -7.67 28.22
CA ALA A 26 -18.85 -8.15 29.01
C ALA A 26 -17.89 -9.09 28.24
N GLY A 27 -18.34 -9.69 27.12
CA GLY A 27 -17.52 -10.49 26.21
C GLY A 27 -16.65 -9.72 25.22
N GLU A 28 -17.03 -8.52 24.76
CA GLU A 28 -16.28 -7.78 23.74
C GLU A 28 -15.03 -7.11 24.32
N ALA A 29 -15.12 -6.57 25.53
CA ALA A 29 -13.97 -6.02 26.24
C ALA A 29 -12.93 -7.13 26.53
N ALA A 30 -13.40 -8.34 26.87
CA ALA A 30 -12.54 -9.50 27.09
C ALA A 30 -11.90 -9.99 25.77
N ALA A 31 -12.63 -9.97 24.66
CA ALA A 31 -12.10 -10.34 23.34
C ALA A 31 -11.04 -9.34 22.84
N VAL A 32 -11.26 -8.03 23.04
CA VAL A 32 -10.28 -6.99 22.72
C VAL A 32 -9.07 -7.08 23.63
N ALA A 33 -9.26 -7.29 24.94
CA ALA A 33 -8.16 -7.50 25.89
C ALA A 33 -7.33 -8.75 25.54
N HIS A 34 -7.98 -9.87 25.17
CA HIS A 34 -7.28 -11.07 24.73
C HIS A 34 -6.50 -10.86 23.42
N ARG A 35 -7.06 -10.08 22.48
CA ARG A 35 -6.35 -9.72 21.24
C ARG A 35 -5.12 -8.89 21.57
N VAL A 36 -5.23 -7.85 22.40
CA VAL A 36 -4.12 -6.99 22.85
C VAL A 36 -3.05 -7.77 23.61
N LEU A 37 -3.44 -8.68 24.51
CA LEU A 37 -2.51 -9.52 25.27
C LEU A 37 -1.76 -10.52 24.38
N ARG A 38 -2.43 -11.13 23.38
CA ARG A 38 -1.77 -11.99 22.39
C ARG A 38 -0.76 -11.21 21.54
N THR A 39 -1.06 -9.97 21.17
CA THR A 39 -0.14 -9.10 20.42
C THR A 39 1.08 -8.72 21.28
N ARG A 40 0.88 -8.41 22.56
CA ARG A 40 1.98 -8.12 23.51
C ARG A 40 2.86 -9.34 23.78
N ALA A 41 2.28 -10.53 23.92
CA ALA A 41 3.02 -11.78 24.11
C ALA A 41 3.89 -12.13 22.88
N ARG A 42 3.39 -11.88 21.66
CA ARG A 42 4.15 -12.04 20.42
C ARG A 42 5.33 -11.04 20.30
N ARG A 43 5.17 -9.80 20.77
CA ARG A 43 6.26 -8.81 20.81
C ARG A 43 7.37 -9.20 21.78
N ARG A 44 7.04 -9.66 23.00
CA ARG A 44 8.05 -10.09 24.00
C ARG A 44 8.91 -11.27 23.54
N ARG A 45 8.35 -12.20 22.75
CA ARG A 45 9.14 -13.32 22.20
C ARG A 45 10.18 -12.86 21.17
N ARG A 46 9.90 -11.82 20.38
CA ARG A 46 10.84 -11.31 19.37
C ARG A 46 12.03 -10.54 19.97
N THR A 47 11.84 -9.86 21.09
CA THR A 47 12.93 -9.14 21.78
C THR A 47 13.92 -10.07 22.49
N LEU A 48 13.52 -11.29 22.87
CA LEU A 48 14.42 -12.25 23.53
C LEU A 48 15.21 -13.13 22.54
N THR A 49 14.73 -13.31 21.31
CA THR A 49 15.49 -14.08 20.29
C THR A 49 16.63 -13.25 19.66
N GLY A 50 16.56 -11.92 19.72
CA GLY A 50 17.55 -11.02 19.11
C GLY A 50 18.82 -10.78 19.92
N VAL A 51 18.89 -11.19 21.19
CA VAL A 51 20.05 -10.94 22.08
C VAL A 51 20.89 -12.21 22.33
N ALA A 52 20.40 -13.39 21.95
CA ALA A 52 21.09 -14.67 22.22
C ALA A 52 21.97 -15.20 21.07
N VAL A 53 21.96 -14.57 19.88
CA VAL A 53 22.65 -15.11 18.68
C VAL A 53 24.08 -14.56 18.49
N THR A 54 24.47 -13.52 19.23
CA THR A 54 25.72 -12.79 18.96
C THR A 54 26.96 -13.33 19.68
N ALA A 55 26.87 -14.42 20.45
CA ALA A 55 27.97 -14.87 21.32
C ALA A 55 28.53 -16.30 21.09
N VAL A 56 28.05 -17.07 20.11
CA VAL A 56 28.51 -18.47 19.89
C VAL A 56 29.24 -18.68 18.55
N VAL A 57 29.30 -17.69 17.65
CA VAL A 57 29.80 -17.92 16.28
C VAL A 57 31.34 -17.79 16.13
N LEU A 58 32.08 -17.38 17.16
CA LEU A 58 33.52 -17.09 16.99
C LEU A 58 34.51 -18.12 17.56
N ALA A 59 34.07 -19.24 18.13
CA ALA A 59 35.02 -20.27 18.54
C ALA A 59 34.39 -21.67 18.61
N GLY A 60 34.58 -22.47 17.57
CA GLY A 60 34.49 -23.93 17.70
C GLY A 60 33.77 -24.64 16.56
N GLY A 61 34.54 -25.43 15.80
CA GLY A 61 34.04 -26.70 15.31
C GLY A 61 33.64 -26.75 13.84
N ALA A 62 34.65 -26.79 12.97
CA ALA A 62 34.60 -27.74 11.87
C ALA A 62 34.34 -29.17 12.42
N ALA A 63 33.59 -29.97 11.66
CA ALA A 63 33.20 -31.36 11.92
C ALA A 63 31.95 -31.59 12.79
N ALA A 64 30.77 -31.47 12.14
CA ALA A 64 29.66 -32.45 12.18
C ALA A 64 28.35 -31.81 11.70
N LEU A 65 28.24 -31.47 10.40
CA LEU A 65 26.92 -31.25 9.79
C LEU A 65 26.39 -32.61 9.35
N ALA A 66 25.79 -33.30 10.32
CA ALA A 66 24.87 -34.38 10.04
C ALA A 66 23.76 -33.84 9.14
N THR A 67 23.60 -34.51 8.00
CA THR A 67 22.50 -34.39 7.06
C THR A 67 21.17 -34.60 7.79
N ALA A 68 20.54 -33.52 8.24
CA ALA A 68 19.11 -33.51 8.44
C ALA A 68 18.46 -33.43 7.05
N PRO A 69 17.49 -34.30 6.69
CA PRO A 69 16.73 -34.14 5.47
C PRO A 69 15.79 -32.96 5.66
N SER A 70 16.27 -31.75 5.37
CA SER A 70 15.40 -30.62 5.08
C SER A 70 14.76 -30.90 3.71
N GLY A 71 13.70 -31.70 3.72
CA GLY A 71 12.72 -31.79 2.63
C GLY A 71 11.89 -30.51 2.49
N GLY A 72 12.52 -29.34 2.67
CA GLY A 72 11.97 -28.07 2.27
C GLY A 72 12.20 -27.96 0.78
N GLU A 73 11.23 -28.41 0.00
CA GLU A 73 11.15 -28.09 -1.43
C GLU A 73 11.34 -26.57 -1.56
N ALA A 74 12.39 -26.15 -2.26
CA ALA A 74 12.63 -24.73 -2.49
C ALA A 74 11.35 -24.12 -3.06
N PRO A 75 10.89 -22.96 -2.58
CA PRO A 75 9.67 -22.35 -3.08
C PRO A 75 9.77 -22.26 -4.60
N ALA A 76 8.79 -22.84 -5.30
CA ALA A 76 8.77 -22.83 -6.75
C ALA A 76 8.93 -21.39 -7.25
N GLN A 77 9.93 -21.16 -8.10
CA GLN A 77 10.15 -19.85 -8.67
C GLN A 77 8.88 -19.42 -9.41
N PRO A 78 8.38 -18.18 -9.21
CA PRO A 78 7.17 -17.73 -9.86
C PRO A 78 7.35 -17.78 -11.38
N VAL A 79 6.42 -18.45 -12.04
CA VAL A 79 6.35 -18.55 -13.50
C VAL A 79 6.19 -17.16 -14.09
N ALA A 80 6.92 -16.86 -15.17
CA ALA A 80 6.82 -15.57 -15.86
C ALA A 80 5.38 -15.30 -16.32
N VAL A 81 4.92 -14.06 -16.25
CA VAL A 81 3.53 -13.70 -16.63
C VAL A 81 3.21 -13.99 -18.11
N THR A 82 4.23 -14.09 -18.96
CA THR A 82 4.13 -14.51 -20.35
C THR A 82 3.66 -15.96 -20.51
N GLN A 83 3.81 -16.78 -19.47
CA GLN A 83 3.43 -18.19 -19.43
C GLN A 83 2.16 -18.43 -18.60
N TRP A 84 1.53 -17.39 -18.05
CA TRP A 84 0.29 -17.57 -17.27
C TRP A 84 -0.87 -17.96 -18.20
N PRO A 85 -1.64 -19.00 -17.84
CA PRO A 85 -2.84 -19.37 -18.59
C PRO A 85 -3.96 -18.34 -18.37
N ALA A 86 -4.88 -18.27 -19.32
CA ALA A 86 -6.15 -17.56 -19.14
C ALA A 86 -6.97 -18.22 -18.03
N ARG A 87 -7.54 -17.43 -17.11
CA ARG A 87 -8.32 -17.91 -15.96
C ARG A 87 -9.62 -17.13 -15.77
N GLY A 88 -10.58 -17.74 -15.10
CA GLY A 88 -11.89 -17.15 -14.84
C GLY A 88 -12.95 -17.52 -15.89
N PRO A 89 -14.22 -17.47 -15.49
CA PRO A 89 -15.33 -18.06 -16.24
C PRO A 89 -15.69 -17.31 -17.54
N LEU A 90 -15.23 -16.07 -17.72
CA LEU A 90 -15.59 -15.23 -18.86
C LEU A 90 -14.45 -15.11 -19.89
N THR A 91 -13.42 -15.95 -19.79
CA THR A 91 -12.30 -15.93 -20.75
C THR A 91 -12.69 -16.34 -22.16
N GLY A 92 -13.76 -17.15 -22.29
CA GLY A 92 -14.36 -17.52 -23.57
C GLY A 92 -15.34 -16.49 -24.15
N ASP A 93 -15.67 -15.42 -23.43
CA ASP A 93 -16.54 -14.36 -23.94
C ASP A 93 -15.76 -13.43 -24.89
N THR A 94 -15.82 -13.76 -26.18
CA THR A 94 -15.08 -13.06 -27.23
C THR A 94 -15.52 -11.60 -27.39
N ALA A 95 -16.78 -11.27 -27.10
CA ALA A 95 -17.31 -9.92 -27.18
C ALA A 95 -16.76 -9.04 -26.06
N LEU A 96 -16.79 -9.53 -24.81
CA LEU A 96 -16.19 -8.83 -23.67
C LEU A 96 -14.68 -8.64 -23.86
N VAL A 97 -13.96 -9.71 -24.21
CA VAL A 97 -12.51 -9.66 -24.43
C VAL A 97 -12.16 -8.74 -25.59
N GLY A 98 -12.91 -8.77 -26.69
CA GLY A 98 -12.73 -7.86 -27.83
C GLY A 98 -12.89 -6.39 -27.44
N ARG A 99 -13.94 -6.04 -26.69
CA ARG A 99 -14.13 -4.68 -26.15
C ARG A 99 -13.01 -4.27 -25.21
N ALA A 100 -12.54 -5.19 -24.36
CA ALA A 100 -11.42 -4.93 -23.45
C ALA A 100 -10.11 -4.64 -24.21
N LYS A 101 -9.81 -5.39 -25.27
CA LYS A 101 -8.66 -5.16 -26.14
C LYS A 101 -8.73 -3.76 -26.78
N LEU A 102 -9.90 -3.39 -27.32
CA LEU A 102 -10.12 -2.08 -27.94
C LEU A 102 -9.98 -0.94 -26.93
N ALA A 103 -10.62 -1.04 -25.77
CA ALA A 103 -10.53 0.00 -24.74
C ALA A 103 -9.09 0.21 -24.26
N TRP A 104 -8.34 -0.88 -24.06
CA TRP A 104 -6.94 -0.78 -23.65
C TRP A 104 -6.05 -0.23 -24.76
N ALA A 105 -6.27 -0.62 -26.02
CA ALA A 105 -5.55 -0.06 -27.16
C ALA A 105 -5.77 1.45 -27.30
N ASN A 106 -7.00 1.93 -27.09
CA ASN A 106 -7.33 3.36 -27.13
C ASN A 106 -6.66 4.14 -25.98
N ALA A 107 -6.55 3.55 -24.79
CA ALA A 107 -5.89 4.18 -23.65
C ALA A 107 -4.36 4.13 -23.72
N SER A 108 -3.79 3.19 -24.49
CA SER A 108 -2.36 2.90 -24.52
C SER A 108 -1.90 2.55 -25.94
N PRO A 109 -1.61 3.56 -26.79
CA PRO A 109 -1.32 3.34 -28.21
C PRO A 109 0.06 2.73 -28.49
N ALA A 110 0.95 2.67 -27.49
CA ALA A 110 2.34 2.24 -27.64
C ALA A 110 2.54 0.70 -27.74
N ALA A 111 1.72 0.00 -28.52
CA ALA A 111 1.86 -1.43 -28.77
C ALA A 111 3.07 -1.73 -29.67
N ALA A 112 3.75 -2.86 -29.45
CA ALA A 112 4.68 -3.37 -30.45
C ALA A 112 3.94 -3.74 -31.75
N PRO A 113 4.54 -3.53 -32.93
CA PRO A 113 4.01 -4.05 -34.18
C PRO A 113 3.75 -5.56 -34.08
N GLY A 114 2.53 -6.00 -34.39
CA GLY A 114 2.13 -7.42 -34.33
C GLY A 114 1.87 -7.97 -32.92
N SER A 115 1.99 -7.16 -31.86
CA SER A 115 1.72 -7.59 -30.48
C SER A 115 0.22 -7.57 -30.19
N GLU A 116 -0.42 -8.75 -30.26
CA GLU A 116 -1.81 -8.91 -29.84
C GLU A 116 -1.90 -9.05 -28.32
N ALA A 117 -2.88 -8.36 -27.72
CA ALA A 117 -3.15 -8.53 -26.29
C ALA A 117 -3.71 -9.94 -26.00
N ALA A 118 -3.10 -10.66 -25.06
CA ALA A 118 -3.55 -11.96 -24.56
C ALA A 118 -4.39 -11.77 -23.29
N VAL A 119 -5.43 -12.58 -23.10
CA VAL A 119 -6.23 -12.57 -21.87
C VAL A 119 -5.56 -13.41 -20.78
N LEU A 120 -5.39 -12.83 -19.59
CA LEU A 120 -4.92 -13.55 -18.40
C LEU A 120 -6.06 -13.88 -17.43
N TYR A 121 -7.05 -12.98 -17.34
CA TYR A 121 -8.21 -13.19 -16.50
C TYR A 121 -9.46 -12.53 -17.10
N ALA A 122 -10.61 -13.18 -16.98
CA ALA A 122 -11.91 -12.54 -17.18
C ALA A 122 -12.98 -13.19 -16.27
N GLY A 123 -13.61 -12.39 -15.42
CA GLY A 123 -14.57 -12.90 -14.44
C GLY A 123 -15.11 -11.83 -13.48
N PRO A 124 -16.12 -12.17 -12.65
CA PRO A 124 -16.67 -11.26 -11.66
C PRO A 124 -15.64 -10.87 -10.59
N LEU A 125 -15.66 -9.60 -10.16
CA LEU A 125 -14.93 -9.13 -8.99
C LEU A 125 -15.69 -9.55 -7.73
N GLY A 126 -15.16 -10.49 -6.96
CA GLY A 126 -15.77 -10.91 -5.70
C GLY A 126 -16.01 -9.71 -4.77
N GLY A 127 -17.25 -9.55 -4.28
CA GLY A 127 -17.65 -8.45 -3.40
C GLY A 127 -17.99 -7.12 -4.11
N GLN A 128 -17.87 -7.06 -5.44
CA GLN A 128 -18.18 -5.87 -6.24
C GLN A 128 -19.12 -6.22 -7.40
N ASN A 129 -20.06 -5.34 -7.73
CA ASN A 129 -20.96 -5.53 -8.89
C ASN A 129 -20.26 -5.15 -10.21
N ALA A 130 -19.15 -5.83 -10.51
CA ALA A 130 -18.31 -5.56 -11.65
C ALA A 130 -17.62 -6.83 -12.17
N THR A 131 -17.27 -6.82 -13.44
CA THR A 131 -16.43 -7.84 -14.09
C THR A 131 -15.05 -7.25 -14.35
N LEU A 132 -14.00 -8.00 -14.04
CA LEU A 132 -12.62 -7.67 -14.34
C LEU A 132 -12.15 -8.43 -15.58
N VAL A 133 -11.44 -7.74 -16.45
CA VAL A 133 -10.63 -8.33 -17.53
C VAL A 133 -9.18 -7.89 -17.34
N VAL A 134 -8.26 -8.84 -17.28
CA VAL A 134 -6.82 -8.59 -17.25
C VAL A 134 -6.22 -9.05 -18.56
N LEU A 135 -5.60 -8.11 -19.28
CA LEU A 135 -4.90 -8.38 -20.52
C LEU A 135 -3.40 -8.20 -20.35
N ARG A 136 -2.62 -8.95 -21.12
CA ARG A 136 -1.18 -8.84 -21.26
C ARG A 136 -0.84 -8.44 -22.69
N ARG A 137 0.10 -7.53 -22.87
CA ARG A 137 0.63 -7.15 -24.19
C ARG A 137 2.06 -6.68 -24.04
N ASP A 138 2.91 -6.96 -25.03
CA ASP A 138 4.25 -6.39 -25.08
C ASP A 138 4.21 -5.02 -25.78
N ASP A 139 4.91 -4.05 -25.20
CA ASP A 139 5.04 -2.71 -25.77
C ASP A 139 6.12 -2.64 -26.86
N ALA A 140 6.21 -1.51 -27.56
CA ALA A 140 7.17 -1.32 -28.66
C ALA A 140 8.65 -1.47 -28.24
N ALA A 141 8.96 -1.36 -26.95
CA ALA A 141 10.30 -1.58 -26.40
C ALA A 141 10.53 -3.05 -25.97
N GLY A 142 9.60 -3.95 -26.26
CA GLY A 142 9.64 -5.36 -25.87
C GLY A 142 9.34 -5.60 -24.40
N ARG A 143 8.76 -4.63 -23.69
CA ARG A 143 8.42 -4.77 -22.27
C ARG A 143 7.00 -5.28 -22.14
N THR A 144 6.81 -6.32 -21.34
CA THR A 144 5.47 -6.81 -21.02
C THR A 144 4.72 -5.81 -20.16
N SER A 145 3.49 -5.50 -20.53
CA SER A 145 2.56 -4.69 -19.77
C SER A 145 1.27 -5.44 -19.50
N LEU A 146 0.60 -5.09 -18.41
CA LEU A 146 -0.69 -5.62 -17.99
C LEU A 146 -1.71 -4.49 -17.92
N GLY A 147 -2.89 -4.71 -18.51
CA GLY A 147 -4.03 -3.80 -18.44
C GLY A 147 -5.13 -4.42 -17.59
N PHE A 148 -5.61 -3.66 -16.61
CA PHE A 148 -6.73 -4.04 -15.75
C PHE A 148 -7.94 -3.24 -16.17
N MET A 149 -8.98 -3.91 -16.65
CA MET A 149 -10.22 -3.27 -17.10
C MET A 149 -11.39 -3.77 -16.29
N THR A 150 -12.33 -2.88 -15.99
CA THR A 150 -13.59 -3.26 -15.34
C THR A 150 -14.78 -2.77 -16.13
N THR A 151 -15.86 -3.54 -16.06
CA THR A 151 -17.19 -3.14 -16.51
C THR A 151 -18.18 -3.41 -15.39
N PRO A 152 -19.22 -2.58 -15.19
CA PRO A 152 -20.32 -2.90 -14.29
C PRO A 152 -20.90 -4.28 -14.61
N SER A 153 -21.35 -5.00 -13.60
CA SER A 153 -21.92 -6.34 -13.78
C SER A 153 -23.13 -6.49 -12.86
N THR A 154 -24.28 -6.84 -13.44
CA THR A 154 -25.48 -7.18 -12.67
C THR A 154 -25.64 -8.69 -12.75
N THR A 155 -25.72 -9.38 -11.60
CA THR A 155 -25.87 -10.85 -11.54
C THR A 155 -24.80 -11.62 -12.34
N GLY A 156 -23.58 -11.09 -12.43
CA GLY A 156 -22.46 -11.71 -13.16
C GLY A 156 -22.48 -11.50 -14.67
N THR A 157 -23.50 -10.83 -15.23
CA THR A 157 -23.55 -10.43 -16.64
C THR A 157 -22.84 -9.08 -16.83
N PRO A 158 -21.72 -9.03 -17.59
CA PRO A 158 -21.00 -7.80 -17.84
C PRO A 158 -21.84 -6.81 -18.66
N ASP A 159 -21.78 -5.52 -18.31
CA ASP A 159 -22.33 -4.47 -19.15
C ASP A 159 -21.61 -4.46 -20.51
N THR A 160 -22.40 -4.27 -21.56
CA THR A 160 -21.94 -4.29 -22.93
C THR A 160 -21.51 -2.92 -23.43
N THR A 161 -21.88 -1.86 -22.71
CA THR A 161 -21.71 -0.46 -23.13
C THR A 161 -20.53 0.21 -22.45
N THR A 162 -20.29 -0.10 -21.17
CA THR A 162 -19.26 0.57 -20.37
C THR A 162 -18.07 -0.36 -20.14
N LEU A 163 -16.86 0.09 -20.49
CA LEU A 163 -15.63 -0.59 -20.08
C LEU A 163 -14.57 0.45 -19.76
N ARG A 164 -13.95 0.33 -18.58
CA ARG A 164 -13.00 1.31 -18.06
C ARG A 164 -11.65 0.66 -17.82
N VAL A 165 -10.59 1.32 -18.28
CA VAL A 165 -9.22 0.95 -17.90
C VAL A 165 -8.97 1.47 -16.50
N ARG A 166 -8.71 0.56 -15.56
CA ARG A 166 -8.44 0.89 -14.16
C ARG A 166 -6.98 1.10 -13.89
N ALA A 167 -6.10 0.31 -14.48
CA ALA A 167 -4.68 0.44 -14.22
C ALA A 167 -3.88 -0.18 -15.36
N GLN A 168 -2.64 0.30 -15.51
CA GLN A 168 -1.64 -0.32 -16.35
C GLN A 168 -0.38 -0.56 -15.52
N VAL A 169 0.18 -1.77 -15.63
CA VAL A 169 1.43 -2.15 -14.96
C VAL A 169 2.44 -2.57 -16.02
N THR A 170 3.64 -1.99 -16.00
CA THR A 170 4.77 -2.53 -16.78
C THR A 170 5.54 -3.53 -15.93
N VAL A 171 5.77 -4.71 -16.46
CA VAL A 171 6.48 -5.79 -15.80
C VAL A 171 7.98 -5.50 -15.86
N SER A 172 8.63 -5.46 -14.70
CA SER A 172 10.08 -5.30 -14.64
C SER A 172 10.79 -6.56 -15.15
N THR A 173 11.81 -6.37 -15.99
CA THR A 173 12.66 -7.45 -16.50
C THR A 173 13.91 -7.67 -15.64
N SER A 174 14.19 -6.80 -14.66
CA SER A 174 15.45 -6.75 -13.91
C SER A 174 15.41 -7.41 -12.52
N ALA A 175 14.26 -7.94 -12.11
CA ALA A 175 14.05 -8.64 -10.84
C ALA A 175 13.32 -9.97 -11.10
N PRO A 176 13.37 -10.96 -10.18
CA PRO A 176 12.47 -12.10 -10.28
C PRO A 176 11.04 -11.58 -10.42
N ALA A 177 10.34 -12.01 -11.47
CA ALA A 177 9.03 -11.49 -11.80
C ALA A 177 8.11 -11.61 -10.57
N PRO A 178 7.43 -10.52 -10.14
CA PRO A 178 6.58 -10.60 -8.95
C PRO A 178 5.50 -11.66 -9.14
N ALA A 179 5.24 -12.40 -8.07
CA ALA A 179 4.28 -13.50 -8.06
C ALA A 179 2.81 -13.03 -8.14
N ALA A 180 2.57 -11.72 -8.21
CA ALA A 180 1.28 -11.17 -8.60
C ALA A 180 1.41 -9.76 -9.15
N TYR A 181 0.33 -9.33 -9.80
CA TYR A 181 0.14 -7.97 -10.27
C TYR A 181 -1.25 -7.49 -9.89
N GLY A 182 -1.38 -6.23 -9.56
CA GLY A 182 -2.65 -5.69 -9.12
C GLY A 182 -2.66 -4.18 -9.11
N PHE A 183 -3.78 -3.64 -8.66
CA PHE A 183 -3.98 -2.21 -8.51
C PHE A 183 -4.82 -1.90 -7.28
N VAL A 184 -4.73 -0.65 -6.85
CA VAL A 184 -5.51 -0.09 -5.77
C VAL A 184 -6.31 1.08 -6.30
N VAL A 185 -7.56 1.15 -5.88
CA VAL A 185 -8.46 2.28 -6.12
C VAL A 185 -8.58 3.06 -4.82
N SER A 186 -8.06 4.28 -4.78
CA SER A 186 -8.16 5.12 -3.59
C SER A 186 -9.57 5.68 -3.39
N ARG A 187 -10.28 5.94 -4.49
CA ARG A 187 -11.66 6.42 -4.52
C ARG A 187 -12.46 5.71 -5.62
N PRO A 188 -13.67 5.19 -5.31
CA PRO A 188 -14.54 4.62 -6.33
C PRO A 188 -14.80 5.64 -7.44
N ALA A 189 -14.73 5.20 -8.70
CA ALA A 189 -15.13 6.03 -9.83
C ALA A 189 -16.67 6.13 -9.90
N PRO A 190 -17.23 7.12 -10.61
CA PRO A 190 -18.68 7.23 -10.76
C PRO A 190 -19.27 5.94 -11.35
N GLY A 191 -20.22 5.31 -10.64
CA GLY A 191 -20.83 4.03 -11.02
C GLY A 191 -20.26 2.81 -10.29
N ASP A 192 -19.16 2.95 -9.55
CA ASP A 192 -18.61 1.88 -8.71
C ASP A 192 -19.49 1.67 -7.47
N GLN A 193 -19.75 0.40 -7.14
CA GLN A 193 -20.53 0.00 -5.97
C GLN A 193 -19.59 -0.35 -4.80
N ALA A 194 -18.62 0.53 -4.50
CA ALA A 194 -17.66 0.34 -3.43
C ALA A 194 -17.82 1.43 -2.35
N PRO A 195 -17.78 1.09 -1.04
CA PRO A 195 -17.95 2.06 0.04
C PRO A 195 -16.71 2.95 0.26
N GLY A 196 -15.58 2.65 -0.37
CA GLY A 196 -14.32 3.35 -0.19
C GLY A 196 -13.19 2.80 -1.05
N SER A 197 -11.98 2.80 -0.50
CA SER A 197 -10.81 2.28 -1.18
C SER A 197 -10.88 0.76 -1.31
N TRP A 198 -10.37 0.20 -2.40
CA TRP A 198 -10.34 -1.26 -2.61
C TRP A 198 -9.13 -1.65 -3.45
N ALA A 199 -8.73 -2.92 -3.39
CA ALA A 199 -7.63 -3.44 -4.19
C ALA A 199 -7.98 -4.77 -4.84
N VAL A 200 -7.33 -5.00 -5.98
CA VAL A 200 -7.42 -6.22 -6.76
C VAL A 200 -6.03 -6.68 -7.14
N ALA A 201 -5.79 -7.98 -7.10
CA ALA A 201 -4.58 -8.58 -7.63
C ALA A 201 -4.85 -9.94 -8.26
N LEU A 202 -4.07 -10.24 -9.30
CA LEU A 202 -4.02 -11.53 -9.97
C LEU A 202 -2.68 -12.19 -9.64
N VAL A 203 -2.72 -13.31 -8.92
CA VAL A 203 -1.52 -14.06 -8.49
C VAL A 203 -1.12 -15.12 -9.53
N ALA A 204 0.16 -15.49 -9.50
CA ALA A 204 0.70 -16.56 -10.33
C ALA A 204 -0.02 -17.89 -10.05
N PRO A 205 -0.21 -18.74 -11.08
CA PRO A 205 -0.77 -20.06 -10.88
C PRO A 205 -0.01 -20.85 -9.79
N GLY A 206 -0.73 -21.53 -8.91
CA GLY A 206 -0.15 -22.35 -7.84
C GLY A 206 0.28 -21.58 -6.59
N MET A 207 0.14 -20.25 -6.54
CA MET A 207 0.47 -19.47 -5.34
C MET A 207 -0.59 -19.65 -4.25
N PRO A 208 -0.25 -20.23 -3.08
CA PRO A 208 -1.25 -20.61 -2.08
C PRO A 208 -1.74 -19.44 -1.23
N THR A 209 -0.90 -18.42 -1.03
CA THR A 209 -1.21 -17.29 -0.13
C THR A 209 -0.65 -15.97 -0.64
N ALA A 210 -1.50 -14.95 -0.66
CA ALA A 210 -1.08 -13.55 -0.70
C ALA A 210 -2.01 -12.72 0.18
N ARG A 211 -1.52 -11.60 0.70
CA ARG A 211 -2.26 -10.73 1.62
C ARG A 211 -1.99 -9.28 1.32
N PHE A 212 -3.05 -8.49 1.28
CA PHE A 212 -2.90 -7.04 1.21
C PHE A 212 -2.48 -6.49 2.58
N GLY A 213 -1.45 -5.66 2.56
CA GLY A 213 -1.01 -4.83 3.66
C GLY A 213 -1.19 -3.36 3.28
N THR A 214 -1.47 -2.50 4.26
CA THR A 214 -1.39 -1.06 4.05
C THR A 214 -0.67 -0.40 5.22
N SER A 215 0.08 0.67 4.94
CA SER A 215 0.69 1.53 5.94
C SER A 215 -0.27 2.60 6.48
N ALA A 216 -1.45 2.76 5.87
CA ALA A 216 -2.52 3.61 6.39
C ALA A 216 -3.08 3.13 7.74
N VAL A 217 -3.06 1.83 8.00
CA VAL A 217 -3.42 1.21 9.30
C VAL A 217 -2.30 0.26 9.77
N GLU A 218 -2.34 -0.22 11.02
CA GLU A 218 -1.38 -1.24 11.49
C GLU A 218 -1.47 -2.49 10.59
N HIS A 219 -0.31 -2.91 10.06
CA HIS A 219 -0.05 -3.64 8.79
C HIS A 219 -0.69 -5.02 8.53
N GLU A 220 -1.94 -5.28 8.89
CA GLU A 220 -2.63 -6.46 8.37
C GLU A 220 -4.12 -6.19 8.23
N ILE A 221 -4.59 -6.17 6.99
CA ILE A 221 -6.03 -6.10 6.71
C ILE A 221 -6.58 -7.49 6.95
N ALA A 222 -7.32 -7.64 8.06
CA ALA A 222 -8.00 -8.87 8.40
C ALA A 222 -8.95 -9.28 7.27
N GLY A 223 -8.97 -10.56 6.90
CA GLY A 223 -9.88 -11.08 5.88
C GLY A 223 -9.28 -11.27 4.48
N THR A 224 -8.00 -10.97 4.27
CA THR A 224 -7.28 -11.19 3.00
C THR A 224 -7.00 -12.67 2.67
N ALA A 225 -7.79 -13.63 3.18
CA ALA A 225 -7.45 -15.04 3.17
C ALA A 225 -7.90 -15.79 1.91
N ALA A 226 -6.92 -16.48 1.32
CA ALA A 226 -6.96 -17.45 0.21
C ALA A 226 -7.21 -16.86 -1.19
N SER A 227 -6.21 -17.05 -2.07
CA SER A 227 -6.37 -16.97 -3.51
C SER A 227 -7.60 -17.77 -3.92
N SER A 228 -8.53 -17.16 -4.65
CA SER A 228 -9.56 -17.93 -5.35
C SER A 228 -8.90 -18.98 -6.26
N ARG A 229 -9.65 -20.01 -6.68
CA ARG A 229 -9.16 -21.03 -7.63
C ARG A 229 -8.52 -20.40 -8.88
N ASP A 230 -8.98 -19.21 -9.26
CA ASP A 230 -8.55 -18.50 -10.46
C ASP A 230 -7.40 -17.51 -10.21
N GLY A 231 -6.88 -17.43 -8.99
CA GLY A 231 -5.78 -16.53 -8.63
C GLY A 231 -6.19 -15.06 -8.43
N LEU A 232 -7.49 -14.75 -8.50
CA LEU A 232 -7.99 -13.40 -8.22
C LEU A 232 -8.12 -13.18 -6.71
N LEU A 233 -7.60 -12.04 -6.25
CA LEU A 233 -7.75 -11.52 -4.89
C LEU A 233 -8.42 -10.15 -4.96
N THR A 234 -9.39 -9.94 -4.09
CA THR A 234 -10.10 -8.66 -3.91
C THR A 234 -10.17 -8.34 -2.42
N VAL A 235 -10.08 -7.05 -2.07
CA VAL A 235 -10.25 -6.61 -0.68
C VAL A 235 -10.76 -5.19 -0.62
N ASP A 236 -11.67 -4.93 0.32
CA ASP A 236 -12.02 -3.57 0.73
C ASP A 236 -10.94 -3.04 1.68
N LEU A 237 -10.41 -1.87 1.38
CA LEU A 237 -9.37 -1.24 2.16
C LEU A 237 -9.97 -0.15 3.06
N PRO A 238 -9.29 0.22 4.16
CA PRO A 238 -9.64 1.41 4.90
C PRO A 238 -9.67 2.64 3.99
N PRO A 239 -10.50 3.66 4.31
CA PRO A 239 -10.44 4.93 3.60
C PRO A 239 -9.01 5.45 3.55
N GLN A 240 -8.63 6.11 2.45
CA GLN A 240 -7.30 6.72 2.25
C GLN A 240 -6.18 5.73 1.90
N ALA A 241 -6.50 4.44 1.75
CA ALA A 241 -5.59 3.46 1.18
C ALA A 241 -5.50 3.65 -0.34
N ALA A 242 -4.30 3.49 -0.89
CA ALA A 242 -3.98 3.64 -2.30
C ALA A 242 -2.68 2.92 -2.64
N ALA A 243 -2.23 3.00 -3.89
CA ALA A 243 -1.01 2.31 -4.33
C ALA A 243 0.25 2.70 -3.56
N TRP A 244 0.38 3.97 -3.14
CA TRP A 244 1.57 4.45 -2.43
C TRP A 244 1.69 3.97 -0.98
N ASN A 245 0.63 3.41 -0.41
CA ASN A 245 0.62 2.93 0.97
C ASN A 245 0.09 1.50 1.08
N THR A 246 -0.06 0.77 -0.02
CA THR A 246 -0.63 -0.58 -0.05
C THR A 246 0.30 -1.51 -0.80
N GLU A 247 0.50 -2.69 -0.23
CA GLU A 247 1.34 -3.75 -0.77
C GLU A 247 0.58 -5.07 -0.83
N LEU A 248 1.12 -5.98 -1.63
CA LEU A 248 0.71 -7.38 -1.62
C LEU A 248 1.90 -8.24 -1.20
N ALA A 249 1.77 -8.88 -0.03
CA ALA A 249 2.77 -9.78 0.51
C ALA A 249 2.44 -11.24 0.17
N PHE A 250 3.44 -12.02 -0.24
CA PHE A 250 3.35 -13.46 -0.52
C PHE A 250 4.19 -14.27 0.46
N GLY A 251 3.86 -15.56 0.59
CA GLY A 251 4.65 -16.50 1.38
C GLY A 251 4.34 -16.46 2.87
N ASP A 252 4.70 -17.56 3.54
CA ASP A 252 4.57 -17.66 4.98
C ASP A 252 5.71 -16.91 5.70
N ARG A 253 5.51 -16.64 7.00
CA ARG A 253 6.34 -15.77 7.84
C ARG A 253 7.84 -16.17 7.84
N GLY A 254 8.60 -15.72 6.85
CA GLY A 254 10.04 -15.96 6.75
C GLY A 254 10.62 -15.55 5.39
N GLU A 255 9.90 -15.84 4.30
CA GLU A 255 10.29 -15.52 2.92
C GLU A 255 9.19 -14.69 2.26
N ARG A 256 9.05 -13.44 2.72
CA ARG A 256 8.00 -12.55 2.21
C ARG A 256 8.45 -11.89 0.92
N GLY A 257 7.88 -12.33 -0.20
CA GLY A 257 7.86 -11.52 -1.42
C GLY A 257 6.89 -10.35 -1.23
N ILE A 258 7.25 -9.17 -1.70
CA ILE A 258 6.38 -7.98 -1.71
C ILE A 258 6.20 -7.53 -3.16
N ALA A 259 4.97 -7.40 -3.61
CA ALA A 259 4.64 -6.75 -4.87
C ALA A 259 4.02 -5.38 -4.62
N SER A 260 4.59 -4.36 -5.27
CA SER A 260 3.96 -3.06 -5.41
C SER A 260 2.73 -3.17 -6.32
N LEU A 261 1.66 -2.47 -5.95
CA LEU A 261 0.42 -2.40 -6.72
C LEU A 261 0.41 -1.11 -7.55
N ALA A 262 -0.21 -1.13 -8.73
CA ALA A 262 -0.42 0.09 -9.49
C ALA A 262 -1.50 0.97 -8.86
N ALA A 263 -1.40 2.28 -9.08
CA ALA A 263 -2.49 3.20 -8.83
C ALA A 263 -3.58 3.04 -9.87
N ALA A 264 -4.82 3.35 -9.49
CA ALA A 264 -5.90 3.47 -10.45
C ALA A 264 -5.64 4.65 -11.41
N ALA A 265 -6.15 4.57 -12.63
CA ALA A 265 -6.05 5.62 -13.64
C ALA A 265 -6.72 6.92 -13.18
N ASP A 266 -7.74 6.81 -12.33
CA ASP A 266 -8.47 7.93 -11.73
C ASP A 266 -7.90 8.36 -10.36
N ASP A 267 -6.87 7.67 -9.85
CA ASP A 267 -6.18 8.09 -8.64
C ASP A 267 -5.27 9.30 -8.97
N PRO A 268 -5.18 10.27 -8.05
CA PRO A 268 -4.46 11.53 -8.29
C PRO A 268 -3.01 11.29 -8.70
N ALA A 269 -2.51 12.16 -9.58
CA ALA A 269 -1.25 12.09 -10.34
C ALA A 269 -0.09 11.38 -9.63
N THR A 270 -0.15 10.06 -9.63
CA THR A 270 0.92 9.19 -9.18
C THR A 270 1.61 8.58 -10.39
N ARG A 271 2.92 8.40 -10.29
CA ARG A 271 3.72 7.80 -11.36
C ARG A 271 4.78 6.89 -10.80
N ALA A 272 4.98 5.76 -11.45
CA ALA A 272 6.14 4.91 -11.17
C ALA A 272 7.43 5.61 -11.61
N VAL A 273 8.40 5.70 -10.70
CA VAL A 273 9.70 6.33 -10.93
C VAL A 273 10.81 5.43 -10.42
N THR A 274 12.05 5.69 -10.83
CA THR A 274 13.22 5.04 -10.23
C THR A 274 13.89 6.02 -9.29
N ALA A 275 14.02 5.62 -8.02
CA ALA A 275 14.73 6.34 -6.98
C ALA A 275 16.14 5.74 -6.81
N THR A 276 17.17 6.52 -7.08
CA THR A 276 18.57 6.11 -6.90
C THR A 276 19.17 6.86 -5.72
N PRO A 277 19.54 6.16 -4.63
CA PRO A 277 20.13 6.79 -3.44
C PRO A 277 21.49 7.42 -3.74
N ARG A 278 21.81 8.51 -3.03
CA ARG A 278 23.10 9.20 -3.06
C ARG A 278 23.77 9.17 -1.69
N LEU A 279 25.10 9.35 -1.68
CA LEU A 279 25.91 9.35 -0.46
C LEU A 279 25.59 10.50 0.51
N ASP A 280 24.99 11.58 0.00
CA ASP A 280 24.57 12.75 0.79
C ASP A 280 23.22 12.55 1.51
N GLY A 281 22.59 11.37 1.36
CA GLY A 281 21.29 11.06 1.94
C GLY A 281 20.10 11.61 1.13
N THR A 282 20.33 11.99 -0.13
CA THR A 282 19.27 12.37 -1.09
C THR A 282 19.02 11.25 -2.12
N PHE A 283 18.01 11.44 -2.97
CA PHE A 283 17.69 10.56 -4.08
C PHE A 283 17.75 11.31 -5.41
N THR A 284 18.29 10.65 -6.45
CA THR A 284 18.00 11.00 -7.84
C THR A 284 16.71 10.31 -8.26
N VAL A 285 15.79 11.03 -8.90
CA VAL A 285 14.52 10.49 -9.38
C VAL A 285 14.50 10.54 -10.91
N THR A 286 14.36 9.37 -11.55
CA THR A 286 14.27 9.22 -13.02
C THR A 286 12.95 8.57 -13.44
N GLY A 287 12.62 8.63 -14.74
CA GLY A 287 11.24 8.44 -15.24
C GLY A 287 10.34 9.66 -14.93
N ALA A 288 11.01 10.74 -14.52
CA ALA A 288 10.61 11.89 -13.73
C ALA A 288 10.29 13.23 -14.39
N ALA A 289 10.27 13.37 -15.73
CA ALA A 289 10.73 14.62 -16.37
C ALA A 289 9.99 15.93 -15.97
N ASP A 290 8.75 15.81 -15.54
CA ASP A 290 7.85 16.87 -15.09
C ASP A 290 7.67 16.92 -13.55
N ALA A 291 8.53 16.24 -12.79
CA ALA A 291 8.57 16.31 -11.34
C ALA A 291 8.85 17.74 -10.87
N GLN A 292 8.09 18.20 -9.89
CA GLN A 292 8.17 19.55 -9.34
C GLN A 292 8.66 19.52 -7.89
N PRO A 293 9.35 20.58 -7.43
CA PRO A 293 9.62 20.75 -6.01
C PRO A 293 8.32 20.64 -5.19
N GLY A 294 8.36 19.85 -4.12
CA GLY A 294 7.20 19.55 -3.27
C GLY A 294 6.49 18.23 -3.61
N ASP A 295 6.73 17.65 -4.79
CA ASP A 295 6.27 16.29 -5.10
C ASP A 295 6.85 15.29 -4.10
N LEU A 296 6.12 14.21 -3.83
CA LEU A 296 6.52 13.23 -2.84
C LEU A 296 7.02 11.95 -3.47
N LEU A 297 8.09 11.42 -2.92
CA LEU A 297 8.66 10.15 -3.31
C LEU A 297 8.37 9.11 -2.23
N THR A 298 7.58 8.08 -2.55
CA THR A 298 7.10 7.08 -1.59
C THR A 298 7.46 5.65 -2.01
N LEU A 299 7.68 4.81 -1.01
CA LEU A 299 7.57 3.35 -1.11
C LEU A 299 6.30 2.89 -0.40
N HIS A 300 5.93 1.62 -0.54
CA HIS A 300 4.75 1.04 0.14
C HIS A 300 4.78 1.24 1.66
N ASP A 301 5.97 1.19 2.26
CA ASP A 301 6.17 1.39 3.69
C ASP A 301 5.98 2.85 4.13
N GLY A 302 6.13 3.83 3.23
CA GLY A 302 5.96 5.24 3.54
C GLY A 302 6.79 6.21 2.68
N LEU A 303 6.83 7.47 3.12
CA LEU A 303 7.54 8.55 2.43
C LEU A 303 9.04 8.31 2.51
N ILE A 304 9.74 8.24 1.36
CA ILE A 304 11.20 8.15 1.32
C ILE A 304 11.86 9.52 1.11
N GLY A 305 11.23 10.46 0.41
CA GLY A 305 11.72 11.82 0.28
C GLY A 305 10.70 12.81 -0.32
N VAL A 306 11.07 14.09 -0.33
CA VAL A 306 10.34 15.19 -0.97
C VAL A 306 11.22 15.76 -2.08
N VAL A 307 10.67 15.92 -3.29
CA VAL A 307 11.39 16.50 -4.42
C VAL A 307 11.79 17.92 -4.09
N THR A 308 13.08 18.22 -4.19
CA THR A 308 13.68 19.53 -3.91
C THR A 308 14.02 20.29 -5.19
N SER A 309 14.22 19.59 -6.30
CA SER A 309 14.50 20.19 -7.60
C SER A 309 13.92 19.32 -8.74
N GLY A 310 13.26 19.94 -9.71
CA GLY A 310 12.68 19.26 -10.88
C GLY A 310 13.68 19.01 -12.02
N GLY A 311 13.14 18.61 -13.17
CA GLY A 311 13.89 18.38 -14.42
C GLY A 311 13.96 16.91 -14.85
N THR A 312 14.80 16.62 -15.86
CA THR A 312 14.98 15.25 -16.40
C THR A 312 15.53 14.25 -15.38
N SER A 313 16.28 14.75 -14.38
CA SER A 313 16.70 14.00 -13.20
C SER A 313 16.43 14.86 -11.96
N ALA A 314 15.23 14.69 -11.40
CA ALA A 314 14.84 15.41 -10.20
C ALA A 314 15.65 14.94 -8.98
N SER A 315 15.80 15.81 -7.99
CA SER A 315 16.44 15.47 -6.72
C SER A 315 15.38 15.45 -5.62
N ALA A 316 15.45 14.50 -4.71
CA ALA A 316 14.56 14.42 -3.54
C ALA A 316 15.36 14.32 -2.24
N GLY A 317 15.05 15.18 -1.28
CA GLY A 317 15.67 15.18 0.05
C GLY A 317 14.87 14.35 1.05
N THR A 318 15.55 13.88 2.10
CA THR A 318 14.99 13.01 3.15
C THR A 318 14.47 13.77 4.37
N ASP A 319 14.68 15.09 4.43
CA ASP A 319 14.23 15.93 5.54
C ASP A 319 12.69 16.08 5.51
N LEU A 320 12.04 15.52 6.53
CA LEU A 320 10.58 15.53 6.67
C LEU A 320 10.01 16.90 7.04
N THR A 321 10.84 17.86 7.48
CA THR A 321 10.38 19.24 7.70
C THR A 321 9.96 19.93 6.41
N MET A 322 10.46 19.45 5.26
CA MET A 322 10.05 19.90 3.93
C MET A 322 8.58 19.54 3.60
N LEU A 323 7.92 18.69 4.38
CA LEU A 323 6.47 18.46 4.19
C LEU A 323 5.65 19.75 4.24
N ARG A 324 6.11 20.76 5.01
CA ARG A 324 5.46 22.07 5.08
C ARG A 324 5.52 22.83 3.76
N THR A 325 6.58 22.66 2.97
CA THR A 325 6.68 23.31 1.64
C THR A 325 5.71 22.70 0.65
N SER A 326 5.31 21.44 0.87
CA SER A 326 4.24 20.75 0.15
C SER A 326 2.85 21.02 0.76
N GLY A 327 2.68 21.99 1.66
CA GLY A 327 1.40 22.27 2.31
C GLY A 327 0.83 21.10 3.15
N LEU A 328 1.64 20.08 3.44
CA LEU A 328 1.19 18.88 4.14
C LEU A 328 1.33 19.04 5.64
N SER A 329 0.40 18.40 6.34
CA SER A 329 0.40 18.33 7.80
C SER A 329 0.70 16.92 8.27
N ALA A 330 1.50 16.82 9.32
CA ALA A 330 1.75 15.56 10.00
C ALA A 330 0.73 15.38 11.12
N ARG A 331 0.25 14.15 11.30
CA ARG A 331 -0.68 13.79 12.37
C ARG A 331 -0.48 12.35 12.84
N THR A 332 -0.94 12.02 14.04
CA THR A 332 -1.01 10.62 14.49
C THR A 332 -2.03 9.85 13.64
N ALA A 333 -1.70 8.65 13.18
CA ALA A 333 -2.56 7.85 12.31
C ALA A 333 -3.92 7.52 12.96
N THR A 334 -3.90 7.01 14.20
CA THR A 334 -5.10 6.50 14.87
C THR A 334 -6.00 7.60 15.42
N ALA A 335 -5.41 8.61 16.09
CA ALA A 335 -6.17 9.65 16.77
C ALA A 335 -6.33 10.94 15.94
N GLY A 336 -5.72 11.01 14.76
CA GLY A 336 -5.77 12.18 13.89
C GLY A 336 -5.15 13.46 14.46
N ARG A 337 -4.40 13.38 15.57
CA ARG A 337 -3.87 14.55 16.29
C ARG A 337 -2.74 15.21 15.51
N PRO A 338 -2.76 16.54 15.32
CA PRO A 338 -1.70 17.24 14.61
C PRO A 338 -0.38 17.16 15.37
N VAL A 339 0.72 17.00 14.63
CA VAL A 339 2.09 17.04 15.16
C VAL A 339 2.95 17.96 14.33
N SER A 340 3.94 18.60 14.98
CA SER A 340 5.00 19.34 14.33
C SER A 340 6.25 18.49 14.22
N LEU A 341 6.90 18.55 13.06
CA LEU A 341 8.18 17.90 12.81
C LEU A 341 9.28 18.96 12.75
N THR A 342 10.40 18.71 13.42
CA THR A 342 11.58 19.57 13.43
C THR A 342 12.85 18.74 13.29
N THR A 343 13.89 19.31 12.68
CA THR A 343 15.18 18.62 12.54
C THR A 343 16.03 18.90 13.78
N GLY A 344 16.28 17.86 14.56
CA GLY A 344 17.14 17.88 15.74
C GLY A 344 18.61 17.57 15.42
N PRO A 345 19.43 17.42 16.47
CA PRO A 345 20.84 17.02 16.34
C PRO A 345 20.99 15.74 15.50
N GLY A 346 22.05 15.67 14.69
CA GLY A 346 22.30 14.49 13.84
C GLY A 346 21.29 14.27 12.71
N LYS A 347 20.55 15.31 12.30
CA LYS A 347 19.47 15.24 11.29
C LYS A 347 18.29 14.35 11.70
N GLN A 348 18.14 14.07 13.00
CA GLN A 348 17.03 13.27 13.51
C GLN A 348 15.74 14.08 13.50
N THR A 349 14.64 13.50 13.01
CA THR A 349 13.34 14.17 13.09
C THR A 349 12.78 14.06 14.50
N THR A 350 12.52 15.22 15.11
CA THR A 350 11.85 15.36 16.41
C THR A 350 10.36 15.64 16.19
N VAL A 351 9.52 15.16 17.11
CA VAL A 351 8.05 15.25 17.01
C VAL A 351 7.53 16.00 18.22
N THR A 352 6.78 17.08 17.99
CA THR A 352 6.04 17.78 19.04
C THR A 352 4.56 17.63 18.76
N ALA A 353 3.80 17.02 19.67
CA ALA A 353 2.35 16.95 19.52
C ALA A 353 1.67 18.28 19.85
N GLY A 354 0.56 18.55 19.17
CA GLY A 354 -0.45 19.49 19.65
C GLY A 354 -1.14 18.97 20.92
N PRO A 355 -2.34 19.47 21.26
CA PRO A 355 -3.07 19.06 22.46
C PRO A 355 -3.19 17.53 22.61
N GLY A 356 -2.82 17.01 23.79
CA GLY A 356 -2.83 15.59 24.13
C GLY A 356 -1.45 14.99 24.40
N VAL A 357 -1.40 13.67 24.63
CA VAL A 357 -0.15 12.95 25.00
C VAL A 357 0.22 11.95 23.90
N LEU A 358 1.43 12.09 23.33
CA LEU A 358 2.02 11.07 22.45
C LEU A 358 2.33 9.81 23.25
N ARG A 359 2.26 8.66 22.58
CA ARG A 359 2.62 7.37 23.15
C ARG A 359 3.72 6.72 22.34
N GLU A 360 4.57 5.99 23.03
CA GLU A 360 5.58 5.13 22.41
C GLU A 360 4.96 4.24 21.33
N GLY A 361 5.49 4.33 20.12
CA GLY A 361 5.01 3.57 18.95
C GLY A 361 3.82 4.19 18.21
N ASP A 362 3.32 5.37 18.58
CA ASP A 362 2.32 6.07 17.77
C ASP A 362 2.87 6.30 16.36
N ARG A 363 2.09 5.92 15.34
CA ARG A 363 2.44 6.13 13.94
C ARG A 363 2.12 7.56 13.53
N ILE A 364 3.05 8.21 12.85
CA ILE A 364 2.85 9.54 12.25
C ILE A 364 2.65 9.38 10.75
N VAL A 365 1.64 10.07 10.23
CA VAL A 365 1.30 10.10 8.80
C VAL A 365 1.24 11.54 8.30
N ALA A 366 1.62 11.76 7.05
CA ALA A 366 1.32 12.99 6.32
C ALA A 366 -0.07 12.89 5.69
N GLY A 367 -0.81 14.00 5.70
CA GLY A 367 -2.06 14.16 4.98
C GLY A 367 -2.39 15.63 4.74
N GLY A 368 -3.60 15.89 4.22
CA GLY A 368 -4.07 17.23 3.90
C GLY A 368 -3.76 17.69 2.48
N PHE A 369 -3.54 16.74 1.56
CA PHE A 369 -3.37 17.05 0.15
C PHE A 369 -4.64 17.69 -0.43
N PRO A 370 -4.55 18.86 -1.07
CA PRO A 370 -5.67 19.45 -1.77
C PRO A 370 -6.22 18.46 -2.83
N GLY A 371 -7.52 18.17 -2.79
CA GLY A 371 -8.18 17.30 -3.77
C GLY A 371 -7.89 15.80 -3.65
N THR A 372 -7.00 15.38 -2.74
CA THR A 372 -6.69 13.97 -2.52
C THR A 372 -6.83 13.56 -1.06
N ALA A 373 -7.39 12.38 -0.83
CA ALA A 373 -7.49 11.82 0.51
C ALA A 373 -6.19 11.10 0.90
N ALA A 374 -5.03 11.49 0.35
CA ALA A 374 -3.81 10.72 0.50
C ALA A 374 -3.26 10.74 1.94
N VAL A 375 -2.92 9.54 2.43
CA VAL A 375 -2.24 9.34 3.70
C VAL A 375 -0.95 8.58 3.45
N ILE A 376 0.15 9.12 3.96
CA ILE A 376 1.48 8.55 3.75
C ILE A 376 2.15 8.36 5.10
N ASN A 377 2.61 7.14 5.37
CA ASN A 377 3.36 6.85 6.58
C ASN A 377 4.69 7.61 6.61
N LEU A 378 4.98 8.25 7.73
CA LEU A 378 6.25 8.93 7.97
C LEU A 378 7.15 8.15 8.93
N GLY A 379 6.59 7.33 9.82
CA GLY A 379 7.34 6.57 10.81
C GLY A 379 6.58 6.35 12.11
N THR A 380 7.29 5.84 13.11
CA THR A 380 6.77 5.61 14.47
C THR A 380 7.49 6.52 15.47
N VAL A 381 6.79 7.03 16.48
CA VAL A 381 7.42 7.85 17.52
C VAL A 381 8.08 6.99 18.59
N HIS A 382 9.25 7.40 19.04
CA HIS A 382 10.01 6.79 20.13
C HIS A 382 10.41 7.88 21.13
N LEU A 383 10.38 7.58 22.42
CA LEU A 383 10.88 8.46 23.47
C LEU A 383 12.35 8.17 23.73
N THR A 384 13.21 9.16 23.52
CA THR A 384 14.63 9.05 23.89
C THR A 384 14.82 9.16 25.40
N PRO A 385 15.96 8.69 25.95
CA PRO A 385 16.24 8.73 27.39
C PRO A 385 16.19 10.13 28.03
N ASP A 386 16.41 11.18 27.23
CA ASP A 386 16.33 12.59 27.63
C ASP A 386 14.90 13.16 27.61
N GLY A 387 13.89 12.35 27.26
CA GLY A 387 12.48 12.76 27.21
C GLY A 387 12.04 13.40 25.89
N THR A 388 12.87 13.36 24.85
CA THR A 388 12.52 13.89 23.52
C THR A 388 11.75 12.85 22.69
N TRP A 389 10.66 13.26 22.04
CA TRP A 389 9.99 12.40 21.06
C TRP A 389 10.67 12.51 19.71
N ILE A 390 11.15 11.38 19.21
CA ILE A 390 11.80 11.26 17.90
C ILE A 390 10.91 10.45 16.96
N LEU A 391 10.98 10.75 15.67
CA LEU A 391 10.35 9.93 14.63
C LEU A 391 11.39 8.95 14.10
N ARG A 392 11.15 7.66 14.28
CA ARG A 392 11.92 6.60 13.65
C ARG A 392 11.24 6.17 12.36
N ARG A 393 11.98 6.24 11.27
CA ARG A 393 11.55 5.75 9.96
C ARG A 393 11.91 4.27 9.91
N ASP A 394 10.96 3.40 10.24
CA ASP A 394 11.08 1.95 10.03
C ASP A 394 10.88 1.58 8.55
N LEU A 395 11.34 2.47 7.66
CA LEU A 395 11.25 2.32 6.22
C LEU A 395 12.53 1.63 5.76
N TRP A 396 12.41 0.70 4.84
CA TRP A 396 13.57 0.26 4.09
C TRP A 396 14.07 1.41 3.22
N PHE A 397 15.22 1.98 3.57
CA PHE A 397 15.90 2.93 2.70
C PHE A 397 16.68 2.15 1.66
N PRO A 398 16.35 2.30 0.37
CA PRO A 398 17.05 1.55 -0.65
C PRO A 398 18.50 2.03 -0.72
N VAL A 399 19.43 1.08 -0.75
CA VAL A 399 20.87 1.32 -1.00
C VAL A 399 21.23 1.10 -2.48
N THR A 400 20.25 0.67 -3.27
CA THR A 400 20.35 0.45 -4.72
C THR A 400 19.18 1.15 -5.42
N PRO A 401 19.28 1.41 -6.74
CA PRO A 401 18.14 1.92 -7.51
C PRO A 401 16.89 1.06 -7.30
N THR A 402 15.78 1.71 -6.93
CA THR A 402 14.53 1.05 -6.56
C THR A 402 13.34 1.72 -7.23
N GLN A 403 12.34 0.93 -7.62
CA GLN A 403 11.08 1.46 -8.13
C GLN A 403 10.29 2.10 -6.97
N ALA A 404 9.97 3.38 -7.10
CA ALA A 404 9.19 4.15 -6.16
C ALA A 404 7.96 4.75 -6.85
N THR A 405 7.08 5.34 -6.05
CA THR A 405 5.93 6.12 -6.54
C THR A 405 6.21 7.59 -6.29
N LEU A 406 6.10 8.40 -7.34
CA LEU A 406 6.06 9.85 -7.24
C LEU A 406 4.59 10.28 -7.14
N ILE A 407 4.24 11.03 -6.12
CA ILE A 407 2.91 11.64 -5.94
C ILE A 407 3.07 13.13 -6.22
N ARG A 408 2.40 13.62 -7.26
CA ARG A 408 2.46 15.03 -7.61
C ARG A 408 1.76 15.87 -6.53
N HIS A 409 2.44 16.91 -6.08
CA HIS A 409 1.82 17.96 -5.29
C HIS A 409 0.99 18.85 -6.24
N PRO A 410 -0.29 19.14 -5.92
CA PRO A 410 -1.15 19.96 -6.77
C PRO A 410 -0.69 21.41 -6.92
#